data_AF-A0A1W9X7P6-F1
#
_entry.id   AF-A0A1W9X7P6-F1
#
_cell.length_a   1.000
_cell.length_b   1.000
_cell.length_c   1.000
_cell.angle_alpha   90.00
_cell.angle_beta   90.00
_cell.angle_gamma   90.00
#
_symmetry.space_group_name_H-M   'P 1'
#
loop_
_entity.id
_entity.type
_entity.pdbx_description
1 polymer ?
#
loop_
_entity_poly.entity_id
_entity_poly.type
_entity_poly.pdbx_seq_one_letter_code
_entity_poly.pdbx_strand_id
1 'polypeptide(L)'
;MRLKKRSSANMTDLVIIESYRQNLEDKVAQRTVQLATANQEITRLNEQLKSENLRMRAELEVSRQLQQMLLPQEEELKQIKDLEIAGFMQPADEVGGDYYDVLQQNGRIVCGIGDVTGHGLESGVLAIMVQAAVRALLANNETEPVNFLSALNQTVYGNVQRMKSEKNLTFALLEYRENTLYLTGQHEQMIVVRQGGRVEQIDTLDLGFPIGLEEDITHLIAQIQLPLNPADIVILYTDGITEAENLEKKQYGLERLCDVASRNWQRSAEDIKQAIVDNVQQYIGEQKIFDDMTLLIIKRK
;
A
#
# COMPACT_ATOMS: atom_id res chain seq x y z
N MET A 1 -29.41 -27.65 -88.15
CA MET A 1 -29.03 -26.29 -87.66
C MET A 1 -29.19 -26.18 -86.13
N ARG A 2 -28.60 -27.10 -85.35
CA ARG A 2 -28.82 -27.21 -83.89
C ARG A 2 -27.54 -27.63 -83.13
N LEU A 3 -26.39 -27.05 -83.49
CA LEU A 3 -25.12 -27.33 -82.80
C LEU A 3 -24.27 -26.07 -82.50
N LYS A 4 -24.68 -24.86 -82.92
CA LYS A 4 -23.90 -23.62 -82.67
C LYS A 4 -24.33 -22.78 -81.46
N LYS A 5 -25.48 -23.04 -80.82
CA LYS A 5 -25.99 -22.21 -79.70
C LYS A 5 -25.59 -22.66 -78.29
N ARG A 6 -25.03 -23.87 -78.12
CA ARG A 6 -24.52 -24.33 -76.80
C ARG A 6 -23.08 -23.89 -76.50
N SER A 7 -22.32 -23.50 -77.54
CA SER A 7 -20.91 -23.11 -77.39
C SER A 7 -20.72 -21.66 -76.93
N SER A 8 -21.68 -20.75 -77.21
CA SER A 8 -21.54 -19.34 -76.85
C SER A 8 -21.95 -19.02 -75.41
N ALA A 9 -22.90 -19.77 -74.84
CA ALA A 9 -23.35 -19.57 -73.46
C ALA A 9 -22.28 -19.98 -72.43
N ASN A 10 -21.59 -21.10 -72.67
CA ASN A 10 -20.46 -21.54 -71.83
C ASN A 10 -19.27 -20.57 -71.86
N MET A 11 -19.06 -19.87 -72.97
CA MET A 11 -17.93 -18.93 -73.11
C MET A 11 -18.17 -17.67 -72.27
N THR A 12 -19.41 -17.16 -72.24
CA THR A 12 -19.78 -15.98 -71.45
C THR A 12 -19.75 -16.25 -69.94
N ASP A 13 -20.22 -17.43 -69.52
CA ASP A 13 -20.18 -17.84 -68.10
C ASP A 13 -18.74 -18.07 -67.61
N LEU A 14 -17.86 -18.62 -68.47
CA LEU A 14 -16.43 -18.75 -68.16
C LEU A 14 -15.77 -17.38 -67.94
N VAL A 15 -16.05 -16.42 -68.82
CA VAL A 15 -15.49 -15.05 -68.74
C VAL A 15 -15.96 -14.33 -67.47
N ILE A 16 -17.22 -14.53 -67.06
CA ILE A 16 -17.75 -13.98 -65.82
C ILE A 16 -17.05 -14.60 -64.60
N ILE A 17 -16.92 -15.93 -64.56
CA ILE A 17 -16.24 -16.64 -63.47
C ILE A 17 -14.78 -16.20 -63.35
N GLU A 18 -14.08 -16.08 -64.48
CA GLU A 18 -12.68 -15.64 -64.52
C GLU A 18 -12.52 -14.19 -64.04
N SER A 19 -13.44 -13.30 -64.42
CA SER A 19 -13.52 -11.93 -63.90
C SER A 19 -13.79 -11.87 -62.40
N TYR A 20 -14.70 -12.69 -61.87
CA TYR A 20 -14.96 -12.79 -60.42
C TYR A 20 -13.76 -13.34 -59.65
N ARG A 21 -13.07 -14.35 -60.19
CA ARG A 21 -11.86 -14.91 -59.59
C ARG A 21 -10.76 -13.87 -59.50
N GLN A 22 -10.54 -13.11 -60.57
CA GLN A 22 -9.54 -12.04 -60.61
C GLN A 22 -9.89 -10.91 -59.62
N ASN A 23 -11.16 -10.50 -59.51
CA ASN A 23 -11.61 -9.52 -58.52
C ASN A 23 -11.39 -9.99 -57.07
N LEU A 24 -11.62 -11.29 -56.80
CA LEU A 24 -11.37 -11.90 -55.50
C LEU A 24 -9.87 -11.97 -55.19
N GLU A 25 -9.04 -12.36 -56.14
CA GLU A 25 -7.57 -12.36 -56.02
C GLU A 25 -7.05 -10.95 -55.71
N ASP A 26 -7.54 -9.92 -56.42
CA ASP A 26 -7.20 -8.52 -56.18
C ASP A 26 -7.62 -8.05 -54.78
N LYS A 27 -8.84 -8.41 -54.33
CA LYS A 27 -9.32 -8.08 -52.98
C LYS A 27 -8.52 -8.78 -51.89
N VAL A 28 -8.17 -10.05 -52.09
CA VAL A 28 -7.32 -10.80 -51.15
C VAL A 28 -5.94 -10.14 -51.09
N ALA A 29 -5.32 -9.85 -52.22
CA ALA A 29 -4.04 -9.15 -52.26
C ALA A 29 -4.09 -7.80 -51.56
N GLN A 30 -5.13 -6.99 -51.82
CA GLN A 30 -5.33 -5.70 -51.15
C GLN A 30 -5.50 -5.86 -49.63
N ARG A 31 -6.30 -6.84 -49.19
CA ARG A 31 -6.50 -7.13 -47.76
C ARG A 31 -5.23 -7.66 -47.09
N THR A 32 -4.45 -8.50 -47.77
CA THR A 32 -3.18 -9.01 -47.26
C THR A 32 -2.18 -7.87 -47.06
N VAL A 33 -2.10 -6.93 -48.00
CA VAL A 33 -1.26 -5.72 -47.84
C VAL A 33 -1.76 -4.86 -46.67
N GLN A 34 -3.07 -4.59 -46.57
CA GLN A 34 -3.64 -3.84 -45.46
C GLN A 34 -3.34 -4.50 -44.10
N LEU A 35 -3.48 -5.83 -44.01
CA LEU A 35 -3.21 -6.58 -42.79
C LEU A 35 -1.72 -6.55 -42.44
N ALA A 36 -0.83 -6.66 -43.43
CA ALA A 36 0.61 -6.55 -43.22
C ALA A 36 1.00 -5.16 -42.68
N THR A 37 0.45 -4.09 -43.24
CA THR A 37 0.68 -2.73 -42.75
C THR A 37 0.15 -2.54 -41.34
N ALA A 38 -1.07 -3.01 -41.05
CA ALA A 38 -1.66 -2.92 -39.70
C ALA A 38 -0.84 -3.72 -38.67
N ASN A 39 -0.37 -4.92 -39.03
CA ASN A 39 0.48 -5.72 -38.14
C ASN A 39 1.83 -5.05 -37.87
N GLN A 40 2.43 -4.40 -38.87
CA GLN A 40 3.66 -3.63 -38.68
C GLN A 40 3.43 -2.44 -37.75
N GLU A 41 2.31 -1.72 -37.91
CA GLU A 41 1.96 -0.61 -37.04
C GLU A 41 1.68 -1.06 -35.60
N ILE A 42 0.93 -2.15 -35.41
CA ILE A 42 0.70 -2.77 -34.09
C ILE A 42 2.02 -3.18 -33.44
N THR A 43 2.94 -3.78 -34.20
CA THR A 43 4.25 -4.20 -33.69
C THR A 43 5.05 -2.99 -33.22
N ARG A 44 5.11 -1.92 -34.03
CA ARG A 44 5.79 -0.68 -33.67
C ARG A 44 5.18 -0.05 -32.41
N LEU A 45 3.85 0.04 -32.34
CA LEU A 45 3.16 0.61 -31.18
C LEU A 45 3.40 -0.24 -29.92
N ASN A 46 3.41 -1.57 -30.03
CA ASN A 46 3.73 -2.46 -28.92
C ASN A 46 5.18 -2.28 -28.43
N GLU A 47 6.14 -2.10 -29.35
CA GLU A 47 7.52 -1.81 -28.98
C GLU A 47 7.66 -0.46 -28.26
N GLN A 48 6.99 0.58 -28.77
CA GLN A 48 6.96 1.90 -28.11
C GLN A 48 6.32 1.81 -26.72
N LEU A 49 5.17 1.14 -26.61
CA LEU A 49 4.46 0.94 -25.34
C LEU A 49 5.32 0.17 -24.34
N LYS A 50 6.04 -0.86 -24.81
CA LYS A 50 6.98 -1.63 -23.97
C LYS A 50 8.14 -0.75 -23.48
N SER A 51 8.70 0.08 -24.34
CA SER A 51 9.78 1.01 -23.98
C SER A 51 9.32 2.04 -22.94
N GLU A 52 8.14 2.64 -23.13
CA GLU A 52 7.58 3.59 -22.16
C GLU A 52 7.25 2.92 -20.83
N ASN A 53 6.66 1.73 -20.84
CA ASN A 53 6.42 0.96 -19.61
C ASN A 53 7.71 0.64 -18.85
N LEU A 54 8.79 0.30 -19.56
CA LEU A 54 10.09 0.05 -18.93
C LEU A 54 10.66 1.32 -18.28
N ARG A 55 10.51 2.49 -18.94
CA ARG A 55 10.95 3.77 -18.36
C ARG A 55 10.13 4.11 -17.11
N MET A 56 8.80 4.02 -17.17
CA MET A 56 7.92 4.28 -16.03
C MET A 56 8.21 3.36 -14.85
N ARG A 57 8.43 2.06 -15.09
CA ARG A 57 8.82 1.11 -14.04
C ARG A 57 10.14 1.48 -13.37
N ALA A 58 11.11 1.96 -14.14
CA ALA A 58 12.39 2.42 -13.59
C ALA A 58 12.20 3.67 -12.70
N GLU A 59 11.33 4.59 -13.09
CA GLU A 59 11.00 5.77 -12.27
C GLU A 59 10.28 5.39 -10.97
N LEU A 60 9.31 4.48 -11.03
CA LEU A 60 8.60 3.98 -9.84
C LEU A 60 9.53 3.21 -8.89
N GLU A 61 10.46 2.43 -9.42
CA GLU A 61 11.47 1.73 -8.62
C GLU A 61 12.36 2.69 -7.83
N VAL A 62 12.70 3.86 -8.41
CA VAL A 62 13.42 4.91 -7.68
C VAL A 62 12.58 5.44 -6.53
N SER A 63 11.29 5.72 -6.75
CA SER A 63 10.39 6.18 -5.68
C SER A 63 10.27 5.15 -4.56
N ARG A 64 10.17 3.85 -4.89
CA ARG A 64 10.17 2.75 -3.92
C ARG A 64 11.43 2.74 -3.07
N GLN A 65 12.60 2.89 -3.71
CA GLN A 65 13.89 2.95 -3.01
C GLN A 65 13.95 4.14 -2.07
N LEU A 66 13.43 5.30 -2.47
CA LEU A 66 13.37 6.48 -1.60
C LEU A 66 12.52 6.22 -0.36
N GLN A 67 11.34 5.60 -0.49
CA GLN A 67 10.52 5.24 0.67
C GLN A 67 11.23 4.26 1.60
N GLN A 68 11.89 3.24 1.05
CA GLN A 68 12.63 2.26 1.84
C GLN A 68 13.80 2.88 2.61
N MET A 69 14.49 3.86 2.03
CA MET A 69 15.59 4.58 2.69
C MET A 69 15.13 5.40 3.89
N LEU A 70 13.84 5.69 3.98
CA LEU A 70 13.23 6.48 5.04
C LEU A 70 12.71 5.62 6.20
N LEU A 71 12.61 4.31 6.04
CA LEU A 71 12.16 3.42 7.10
C LEU A 71 13.22 3.27 8.21
N PRO A 72 12.80 3.01 9.47
CA PRO A 72 13.71 2.74 10.58
C PRO A 72 14.65 1.59 10.26
N GLN A 73 15.95 1.80 10.49
CA GLN A 73 16.95 0.76 10.27
C GLN A 73 16.99 -0.21 11.47
N GLU A 74 17.29 -1.48 11.20
CA GLU A 74 17.39 -2.51 12.23
C GLU A 74 18.36 -2.13 13.38
N GLU A 75 19.45 -1.46 13.04
CA GLU A 75 20.44 -0.98 14.02
C GLU A 75 19.93 0.16 14.89
N GLU A 76 19.01 1.00 14.40
CA GLU A 76 18.34 2.03 15.20
C GLU A 76 17.38 1.36 16.20
N LEU A 77 16.61 0.38 15.75
CA LEU A 77 15.67 -0.37 16.59
C LEU A 77 16.39 -1.14 17.70
N LYS A 78 17.55 -1.76 17.41
CA LYS A 78 18.36 -2.49 18.41
C LYS A 78 18.93 -1.61 19.53
N GLN A 79 19.11 -0.31 19.29
CA GLN A 79 19.62 0.63 20.30
C GLN A 79 18.61 0.90 21.42
N ILE A 80 17.34 0.62 21.17
CA ILE A 80 16.27 0.76 22.14
C ILE A 80 16.39 -0.37 23.19
N LYS A 81 16.87 0.01 24.39
CA LYS A 81 17.18 -0.97 25.44
C LYS A 81 15.94 -1.56 26.09
N ASP A 82 14.89 -0.77 26.25
CA ASP A 82 13.71 -1.14 27.03
C ASP A 82 12.68 -1.96 26.25
N LEU A 83 12.71 -1.90 24.92
CA LEU A 83 11.74 -2.55 24.04
C LEU A 83 12.47 -3.46 23.04
N GLU A 84 11.81 -4.54 22.64
CA GLU A 84 12.10 -5.24 21.39
C GLU A 84 11.14 -4.70 20.34
N ILE A 85 11.66 -4.24 19.20
CA ILE A 85 10.84 -3.65 18.15
C ILE A 85 11.14 -4.36 16.83
N ALA A 86 10.10 -4.77 16.13
CA ALA A 86 10.21 -5.44 14.84
C ALA A 86 9.16 -4.86 13.88
N GLY A 87 9.63 -4.30 12.77
CA GLY A 87 8.78 -3.73 11.72
C GLY A 87 8.76 -4.59 10.47
N PHE A 88 7.65 -4.53 9.74
CA PHE A 88 7.46 -5.11 8.42
C PHE A 88 6.61 -4.15 7.58
N MET A 89 6.99 -3.96 6.32
CA MET A 89 6.22 -3.22 5.34
C MET A 89 6.40 -3.90 3.98
N GLN A 90 5.29 -4.24 3.34
CA GLN A 90 5.24 -4.80 2.00
C GLN A 90 4.22 -4.02 1.16
N PRO A 91 4.69 -3.20 0.21
CA PRO A 91 3.78 -2.48 -0.69
C PRO A 91 2.99 -3.42 -1.62
N ALA A 92 1.76 -3.06 -1.96
CA ALA A 92 0.91 -3.76 -2.93
C ALA A 92 1.31 -3.48 -4.38
N ASP A 93 1.69 -2.24 -4.65
CA ASP A 93 2.15 -1.74 -5.95
C ASP A 93 3.59 -1.21 -5.81
N GLU A 94 4.11 -0.53 -6.84
CA GLU A 94 5.50 -0.07 -6.83
C GLU A 94 5.79 1.02 -5.78
N VAL A 95 4.78 1.80 -5.38
CA VAL A 95 4.90 2.87 -4.36
C VAL A 95 3.71 2.77 -3.41
N GLY A 96 4.01 2.67 -2.11
CA GLY A 96 2.99 2.51 -1.07
C GLY A 96 2.50 3.83 -0.47
N GLY A 97 1.26 3.83 0.02
CA GLY A 97 0.67 4.88 0.85
C GLY A 97 0.97 4.72 2.34
N ASP A 98 1.33 3.51 2.77
CA ASP A 98 1.63 3.23 4.17
C ASP A 98 2.84 4.01 4.71
N TYR A 99 2.76 4.36 5.98
CA TYR A 99 3.81 5.00 6.75
C TYR A 99 4.02 4.27 8.07
N TYR A 100 5.28 4.02 8.42
CA TYR A 100 5.65 3.86 9.83
C TYR A 100 7.04 4.45 10.10
N ASP A 101 7.26 4.89 11.33
CA ASP A 101 8.56 5.36 11.80
C ASP A 101 8.72 5.04 13.30
N VAL A 102 9.96 4.88 13.75
CA VAL A 102 10.32 4.60 15.15
C VAL A 102 11.50 5.47 15.51
N LEU A 103 11.27 6.43 16.39
CA LEU A 103 12.21 7.48 16.72
C LEU A 103 12.51 7.47 18.21
N GLN A 104 13.79 7.54 18.57
CA GLN A 104 14.21 7.70 19.96
C GLN A 104 14.71 9.13 20.17
N GLN A 105 14.04 9.88 21.06
CA GLN A 105 14.42 11.26 21.36
C GLN A 105 14.18 11.62 22.81
N ASN A 106 15.21 12.19 23.46
CA ASN A 106 15.15 12.67 24.86
C ASN A 106 14.65 11.60 25.85
N GLY A 107 15.05 10.33 25.65
CA GLY A 107 14.66 9.21 26.50
C GLY A 107 13.24 8.67 26.23
N ARG A 108 12.53 9.21 25.24
CA ARG A 108 11.22 8.75 24.78
C ARG A 108 11.36 7.98 23.49
N ILE A 109 10.44 7.05 23.26
CA ILE A 109 10.34 6.30 22.01
C ILE A 109 9.01 6.66 21.38
N VAL A 110 9.04 7.19 20.17
CA VAL A 110 7.86 7.63 19.44
C VAL A 110 7.71 6.74 18.21
N CYS A 111 6.57 6.08 18.09
CA CYS A 111 6.20 5.29 16.93
C CYS A 111 5.06 5.99 16.23
N GLY A 112 5.20 6.22 14.92
CA GLY A 112 4.10 6.67 14.08
C GLY A 112 3.71 5.57 13.13
N ILE A 113 2.41 5.44 12.85
CA ILE A 113 1.88 4.55 11.81
C ILE A 113 0.71 5.25 11.13
N GLY A 114 0.51 4.99 9.84
CA GLY A 114 -0.64 5.48 9.12
C GLY A 114 -0.74 4.93 7.72
N ASP A 115 -1.92 5.09 7.12
CA ASP A 115 -2.18 4.73 5.74
C ASP A 115 -2.89 5.88 5.00
N VAL A 116 -2.37 6.18 3.81
CA VAL A 116 -2.88 7.21 2.91
C VAL A 116 -3.86 6.56 1.95
N THR A 117 -5.07 7.13 1.86
CA THR A 117 -6.15 6.56 1.03
C THR A 117 -5.72 6.24 -0.40
N GLY A 118 -5.70 4.95 -0.72
CA GLY A 118 -5.30 4.37 -2.00
C GLY A 118 -3.79 4.43 -2.27
N HIS A 119 -3.29 3.51 -3.10
CA HIS A 119 -1.87 3.32 -3.39
C HIS A 119 -1.33 4.21 -4.54
N GLY A 120 -0.01 4.17 -4.75
CA GLY A 120 0.69 4.80 -5.88
C GLY A 120 1.54 6.04 -5.52
N LEU A 121 1.98 6.76 -6.55
CA LEU A 121 2.95 7.85 -6.39
C LEU A 121 2.44 9.00 -5.51
N GLU A 122 1.17 9.39 -5.67
CA GLU A 122 0.59 10.49 -4.92
C GLU A 122 0.48 10.19 -3.42
N SER A 123 0.08 8.97 -3.06
CA SER A 123 0.03 8.56 -1.65
C SER A 123 1.42 8.42 -1.05
N GLY A 124 2.37 7.86 -1.81
CA GLY A 124 3.75 7.79 -1.35
C GLY A 124 4.40 9.15 -1.11
N VAL A 125 4.07 10.17 -1.92
CA VAL A 125 4.52 11.55 -1.68
C VAL A 125 3.93 12.11 -0.38
N LEU A 126 2.64 11.85 -0.11
CA LEU A 126 2.01 12.28 1.15
C LEU A 126 2.63 11.59 2.37
N ALA A 127 2.92 10.28 2.29
CA ALA A 127 3.62 9.55 3.35
C ALA A 127 4.99 10.16 3.67
N ILE A 128 5.76 10.57 2.65
CA ILE A 128 7.05 11.27 2.81
C ILE A 128 6.87 12.65 3.46
N MET A 129 5.84 13.41 3.06
CA MET A 129 5.55 14.72 3.65
C MET A 129 5.24 14.59 5.15
N VAL A 130 4.42 13.58 5.50
CA VAL A 130 4.04 13.28 6.88
C VAL A 130 5.27 12.91 7.70
N GLN A 131 6.12 12.02 7.18
CA GLN A 131 7.37 11.68 7.85
C GLN A 131 8.23 12.91 8.14
N ALA A 132 8.46 13.75 7.11
CA ALA A 132 9.29 14.93 7.25
C ALA A 132 8.73 15.90 8.29
N ALA A 133 7.40 16.09 8.31
CA ALA A 133 6.71 16.91 9.31
C ALA A 133 6.81 16.32 10.72
N VAL A 134 6.57 15.01 10.90
CA VAL A 134 6.71 14.30 12.18
C VAL A 134 8.13 14.47 12.73
N ARG A 135 9.16 14.23 11.91
CA ARG A 135 10.56 14.40 12.30
C ARG A 135 10.89 15.83 12.67
N ALA A 136 10.37 16.81 11.93
CA ALA A 136 10.58 18.23 12.24
C ALA A 136 9.90 18.65 13.56
N LEU A 137 8.68 18.20 13.82
CA LEU A 137 7.97 18.47 15.08
C LEU A 137 8.70 17.87 16.28
N LEU A 138 9.13 16.62 16.15
CA LEU A 138 9.92 15.93 17.18
C LEU A 138 11.28 16.62 17.41
N ALA A 139 11.98 17.03 16.34
CA ALA A 139 13.23 17.78 16.46
C ALA A 139 13.08 19.10 17.21
N ASN A 140 11.92 19.75 17.12
CA ASN A 140 11.56 20.95 17.89
C ASN A 140 10.99 20.63 19.29
N ASN A 141 10.99 19.37 19.70
CA ASN A 141 10.51 18.89 20.98
C ASN A 141 9.04 19.23 21.25
N GLU A 142 8.22 19.30 20.19
CA GLU A 142 6.76 19.36 20.35
C GLU A 142 6.27 17.98 20.78
N THR A 143 5.55 17.96 21.90
CA THR A 143 5.13 16.72 22.58
C THR A 143 3.70 16.79 23.07
N GLU A 144 3.07 17.96 22.96
CA GLU A 144 1.67 18.14 23.29
C GLU A 144 0.84 17.63 22.09
N PRO A 145 -0.04 16.62 22.29
CA PRO A 145 -0.73 15.94 21.20
C PRO A 145 -1.54 16.85 20.28
N VAL A 146 -2.24 17.84 20.85
CA VAL A 146 -3.11 18.74 20.10
C VAL A 146 -2.25 19.62 19.18
N ASN A 147 -1.21 20.26 19.71
CA ASN A 147 -0.26 21.05 18.94
C ASN A 147 0.44 20.21 17.87
N PHE A 148 0.86 18.99 18.21
CA PHE A 148 1.57 18.11 17.30
C PHE A 148 0.72 17.73 16.09
N LEU A 149 -0.46 17.14 16.32
CA LEU A 149 -1.33 16.68 15.24
C LEU A 149 -1.98 17.83 14.49
N SER A 150 -2.31 18.95 15.14
CA SER A 150 -2.81 20.14 14.43
C SER A 150 -1.74 20.75 13.51
N ALA A 151 -0.49 20.85 13.95
CA ALA A 151 0.60 21.36 13.11
C ALA A 151 0.92 20.40 11.94
N LEU A 152 0.91 19.09 12.20
CA LEU A 152 1.01 18.06 11.16
C LEU A 152 -0.13 18.22 10.13
N ASN A 153 -1.37 18.31 10.59
CA ASN A 153 -2.54 18.47 9.75
C ASN A 153 -2.50 19.72 8.89
N GLN A 154 -2.20 20.89 9.47
CA GLN A 154 -2.11 22.14 8.72
C GLN A 154 -1.07 22.06 7.60
N THR A 155 0.07 21.43 7.88
CA THR A 155 1.14 21.24 6.89
C THR A 155 0.69 20.34 5.74
N VAL A 156 0.08 19.20 6.06
CA VAL A 156 -0.36 18.23 5.06
C VAL A 156 -1.56 18.75 4.27
N TYR A 157 -2.59 19.29 4.95
CA TYR A 157 -3.79 19.87 4.34
C TYR A 157 -3.44 20.95 3.32
N GLY A 158 -2.56 21.90 3.67
CA GLY A 158 -2.13 22.95 2.74
C GLY A 158 -1.47 22.40 1.46
N ASN A 159 -0.69 21.31 1.58
CA ASN A 159 -0.06 20.65 0.44
C ASN A 159 -1.08 19.85 -0.39
N VAL A 160 -1.98 19.10 0.25
CA VAL A 160 -3.07 18.36 -0.41
C VAL A 160 -3.94 19.31 -1.25
N GLN A 161 -4.36 20.44 -0.68
CA GLN A 161 -5.14 21.46 -1.39
C GLN A 161 -4.38 22.05 -2.58
N ARG A 162 -3.07 22.31 -2.41
CA ARG A 162 -2.21 22.82 -3.49
C ARG A 162 -2.03 21.80 -4.62
N MET A 163 -1.92 20.52 -4.28
CA MET A 163 -1.82 19.42 -5.24
C MET A 163 -3.17 19.10 -5.90
N LYS A 164 -4.29 19.60 -5.35
CA LYS A 164 -5.67 19.21 -5.72
C LYS A 164 -5.89 17.70 -5.57
N SER A 165 -5.27 17.13 -4.54
CA SER A 165 -5.45 15.72 -4.19
C SER A 165 -6.70 15.56 -3.32
N GLU A 166 -7.40 14.46 -3.49
CA GLU A 166 -8.52 14.04 -2.61
C GLU A 166 -8.05 13.02 -1.55
N LYS A 167 -6.75 12.70 -1.52
CA LYS A 167 -6.16 11.75 -0.58
C LYS A 167 -6.02 12.37 0.81
N ASN A 168 -6.19 11.52 1.82
CA ASN A 168 -6.01 11.83 3.24
C ASN A 168 -5.28 10.67 3.92
N LEU A 169 -4.81 10.88 5.14
CA LEU A 169 -4.02 9.91 5.89
C LEU A 169 -4.71 9.59 7.22
N THR A 170 -4.99 8.32 7.47
CA THR A 170 -5.22 7.87 8.86
C THR A 170 -3.85 7.78 9.55
N PHE A 171 -3.72 8.30 10.77
CA PHE A 171 -2.45 8.40 11.46
C PHE A 171 -2.59 8.25 12.97
N ALA A 172 -1.76 7.39 13.56
CA ALA A 172 -1.63 7.25 15.01
C ALA A 172 -0.18 7.49 15.44
N LEU A 173 -0.03 8.17 16.57
CA LEU A 173 1.23 8.42 17.24
C LEU A 173 1.22 7.76 18.62
N LEU A 174 2.15 6.84 18.83
CA LEU A 174 2.36 6.12 20.08
C LEU A 174 3.68 6.56 20.72
N GLU A 175 3.61 7.24 21.86
CA GLU A 175 4.78 7.58 22.65
C GLU A 175 4.92 6.62 23.85
N TYR A 176 6.11 6.05 24.03
CA TYR A 176 6.49 5.29 25.21
C TYR A 176 7.47 6.09 26.07
N ARG A 177 7.07 6.31 27.33
CA ARG A 177 7.92 6.90 28.39
C ARG A 177 7.51 6.34 29.75
N GLU A 178 8.48 6.11 30.62
CA GLU A 178 8.22 5.72 32.03
C GLU A 178 7.25 4.53 32.19
N ASN A 179 7.43 3.47 31.38
CA ASN A 179 6.56 2.28 31.35
C ASN A 179 5.09 2.56 30.97
N THR A 180 4.81 3.72 30.39
CA THR A 180 3.47 4.15 29.99
C THR A 180 3.46 4.47 28.49
N LEU A 181 2.41 4.01 27.83
CA LEU A 181 2.08 4.35 26.46
C LEU A 181 1.11 5.51 26.44
N TYR A 182 1.35 6.44 25.53
CA TYR A 182 0.50 7.58 25.23
C TYR A 182 0.11 7.47 23.76
N LEU A 183 -1.16 7.22 23.48
CA LEU A 183 -1.67 7.03 22.12
C LEU A 183 -2.58 8.20 21.75
N THR A 184 -2.35 8.80 20.58
CA THR A 184 -3.14 9.88 20.00
C THR A 184 -3.24 9.69 18.48
N GLY A 185 -4.23 10.31 17.85
CA GLY A 185 -4.51 10.12 16.43
C GLY A 185 -5.35 8.88 16.15
N GLN A 186 -5.85 8.80 14.92
CA GLN A 186 -6.77 7.76 14.46
C GLN A 186 -6.13 6.96 13.33
N HIS A 187 -5.82 5.69 13.60
CA HIS A 187 -5.41 4.70 12.61
C HIS A 187 -5.58 3.29 13.18
N GLU A 188 -6.43 2.49 12.54
CA GLU A 188 -6.75 1.11 12.95
C GLU A 188 -6.98 0.94 14.46
N GLN A 189 -7.11 -0.29 14.95
CA GLN A 189 -7.09 -0.54 16.39
C GLN A 189 -5.67 -0.87 16.84
N MET A 190 -5.25 -0.36 18.00
CA MET A 190 -4.01 -0.84 18.61
C MET A 190 -4.29 -2.12 19.39
N ILE A 191 -3.55 -3.19 19.10
CA ILE A 191 -3.69 -4.45 19.83
C ILE A 191 -2.65 -4.50 20.95
N VAL A 192 -3.09 -4.83 22.16
CA VAL A 192 -2.20 -5.11 23.30
C VAL A 192 -2.35 -6.57 23.71
N VAL A 193 -1.28 -7.36 23.56
CA VAL A 193 -1.23 -8.74 24.07
C VAL A 193 -0.53 -8.70 25.43
N ARG A 194 -1.31 -8.96 26.47
CA ARG A 194 -0.82 -9.03 27.84
C ARG A 194 -0.13 -10.35 28.10
N GLN A 195 0.69 -10.38 29.15
CA GLN A 195 1.26 -11.63 29.67
C GLN A 195 0.18 -12.73 29.80
N GLY A 196 0.49 -13.93 29.28
CA GLY A 196 -0.46 -15.04 29.22
C GLY A 196 -1.31 -15.09 27.95
N GLY A 197 -1.10 -14.17 27.00
CA GLY A 197 -1.78 -14.17 25.70
C GLY A 197 -3.15 -13.51 25.70
N ARG A 198 -3.53 -12.80 26.77
CA ARG A 198 -4.81 -12.08 26.82
C ARG A 198 -4.73 -10.85 25.91
N VAL A 199 -5.65 -10.75 24.96
CA VAL A 199 -5.68 -9.65 23.98
C VAL A 199 -6.63 -8.55 24.46
N GLU A 200 -6.20 -7.30 24.33
CA GLU A 200 -7.00 -6.08 24.46
C GLU A 200 -6.93 -5.34 23.12
N GLN A 201 -8.07 -4.90 22.61
CA GLN A 201 -8.15 -4.04 21.44
C GLN A 201 -8.47 -2.63 21.91
N ILE A 202 -7.65 -1.66 21.50
CA ILE A 202 -7.77 -0.28 21.88
C ILE A 202 -8.22 0.51 20.66
N ASP A 203 -9.43 1.04 20.73
CA ASP A 203 -10.01 1.84 19.66
C ASP A 203 -9.31 3.21 19.56
N THR A 204 -9.10 3.68 18.33
CA THR A 204 -8.47 4.97 18.02
C THR A 204 -9.43 5.98 17.39
N LEU A 205 -10.69 5.59 17.14
CA LEU A 205 -11.70 6.42 16.47
C LEU A 205 -11.91 7.78 17.14
N ASP A 206 -11.89 7.83 18.49
CA ASP A 206 -12.12 9.06 19.26
C ASP A 206 -10.82 9.80 19.62
N LEU A 207 -9.67 9.41 19.06
CA LEU A 207 -8.36 9.97 19.40
C LEU A 207 -7.81 10.95 18.36
N GLY A 208 -8.47 11.08 17.21
CA GLY A 208 -8.06 11.98 16.15
C GLY A 208 -9.04 11.98 14.98
N PHE A 209 -8.55 12.47 13.85
CA PHE A 209 -9.28 12.52 12.59
C PHE A 209 -8.29 12.33 11.43
N PRO A 210 -8.72 11.86 10.25
CA PRO A 210 -7.83 11.72 9.10
C PRO A 210 -7.13 13.04 8.75
N ILE A 211 -5.81 12.97 8.70
CA ILE A 211 -4.90 14.07 8.38
C ILE A 211 -5.09 14.49 6.92
N GLY A 212 -5.20 15.80 6.69
CA GLY A 212 -5.37 16.38 5.36
C GLY A 212 -6.80 16.34 4.82
N LEU A 213 -7.77 15.81 5.58
CA LEU A 213 -9.18 15.76 5.18
C LEU A 213 -9.92 17.07 5.49
N GLU A 214 -9.72 17.61 6.70
CA GLU A 214 -10.30 18.89 7.14
C GLU A 214 -9.19 19.88 7.55
N GLU A 215 -9.48 21.18 7.42
CA GLU A 215 -8.52 22.25 7.72
C GLU A 215 -8.15 22.31 9.20
N ASP A 216 -9.14 22.14 10.08
CA ASP A 216 -8.97 22.20 11.54
C ASP A 216 -9.58 20.98 12.24
N ILE A 217 -8.70 20.09 12.70
CA ILE A 217 -9.05 18.88 13.45
C ILE A 217 -8.82 19.01 14.96
N THR A 218 -8.47 20.21 15.45
CA THR A 218 -7.97 20.43 16.83
C THR A 218 -8.93 19.90 17.90
N HIS A 219 -10.24 20.04 17.65
CA HIS A 219 -11.29 19.63 18.58
C HIS A 219 -11.57 18.11 18.60
N LEU A 220 -10.98 17.36 17.67
CA LEU A 220 -11.11 15.91 17.52
C LEU A 220 -9.88 15.15 18.05
N ILE A 221 -8.82 15.87 18.41
CA ILE A 221 -7.60 15.26 18.93
C ILE A 221 -7.78 14.92 20.41
N ALA A 222 -7.56 13.66 20.76
CA ALA A 222 -7.49 13.21 22.14
C ALA A 222 -6.30 12.28 22.35
N GLN A 223 -6.02 11.99 23.62
CA GLN A 223 -4.95 11.08 24.00
C GLN A 223 -5.43 10.16 25.12
N ILE A 224 -5.06 8.90 25.03
CA ILE A 224 -5.20 7.92 26.11
C ILE A 224 -3.85 7.47 26.64
N GLN A 225 -3.86 6.92 27.84
CA GLN A 225 -2.67 6.46 28.53
C GLN A 225 -2.89 5.03 29.02
N LEU A 226 -1.90 4.16 28.79
CA LEU A 226 -1.98 2.74 29.10
C LEU A 226 -0.65 2.28 29.70
N PRO A 227 -0.64 1.52 30.81
CA PRO A 227 0.60 0.94 31.31
C PRO A 227 1.08 -0.17 30.35
N LEU A 228 2.39 -0.24 30.16
CA LEU A 228 3.05 -1.32 29.43
C LEU A 228 3.97 -2.09 30.39
N ASN A 229 3.52 -3.27 30.79
CA ASN A 229 4.23 -4.11 31.74
C ASN A 229 5.27 -4.99 31.02
N PRO A 230 6.28 -5.52 31.74
CA PRO A 230 7.19 -6.52 31.19
C PRO A 230 6.46 -7.68 30.50
N ALA A 231 6.97 -8.07 29.33
CA ALA A 231 6.40 -9.06 28.41
C ALA A 231 5.06 -8.70 27.73
N ASP A 232 4.48 -7.53 28.00
CA ASP A 232 3.35 -7.03 27.20
C ASP A 232 3.83 -6.67 25.78
N ILE A 233 2.96 -6.89 24.80
CA ILE A 233 3.21 -6.64 23.38
C ILE A 233 2.18 -5.64 22.87
N VAL A 234 2.63 -4.67 22.10
CA VAL A 234 1.81 -3.78 21.29
C VAL A 234 1.99 -4.14 19.83
N ILE A 235 0.88 -4.18 19.10
CA ILE A 235 0.85 -4.39 17.66
C ILE A 235 0.11 -3.22 17.03
N LEU A 236 0.79 -2.54 16.12
CA LEU A 236 0.22 -1.57 15.20
C LEU A 236 0.24 -2.18 13.80
N TYR A 237 -0.80 -1.97 13.03
CA TYR A 237 -0.95 -2.58 11.71
C TYR A 237 -1.79 -1.67 10.80
N THR A 238 -1.67 -1.85 9.49
CA THR A 238 -2.53 -1.24 8.48
C THR A 238 -3.55 -2.25 7.97
N ASP A 239 -4.65 -1.76 7.39
CA ASP A 239 -5.78 -2.58 6.94
C ASP A 239 -5.39 -3.60 5.85
N GLY A 240 -4.31 -3.39 5.10
CA GLY A 240 -3.79 -4.40 4.17
C GLY A 240 -3.49 -5.76 4.81
N ILE A 241 -3.24 -5.82 6.13
CA ILE A 241 -3.13 -7.08 6.88
C ILE A 241 -4.52 -7.72 7.11
N THR A 242 -5.49 -6.96 7.58
CA THR A 242 -6.81 -7.48 7.99
C THR A 242 -7.73 -7.71 6.80
N GLU A 243 -7.63 -6.89 5.76
CA GLU A 243 -8.41 -6.97 4.53
C GLU A 243 -7.81 -7.91 3.48
N ALA A 244 -6.61 -8.45 3.72
CA ALA A 244 -5.99 -9.48 2.89
C ALA A 244 -6.96 -10.62 2.54
N GLU A 245 -7.23 -10.82 1.25
CA GLU A 245 -8.20 -11.80 0.76
C GLU A 245 -7.57 -13.12 0.34
N ASN A 246 -8.25 -14.23 0.65
CA ASN A 246 -7.93 -15.54 0.09
C ASN A 246 -8.66 -15.81 -1.24
N LEU A 247 -8.47 -17.00 -1.82
CA LEU A 247 -9.14 -17.44 -3.07
C LEU A 247 -10.67 -17.37 -3.05
N GLU A 248 -11.29 -17.44 -1.87
CA GLU A 248 -12.74 -17.33 -1.69
C GLU A 248 -13.21 -15.88 -1.47
N LYS A 249 -12.31 -14.89 -1.59
CA LYS A 249 -12.54 -13.47 -1.27
C LYS A 249 -12.98 -13.24 0.17
N LYS A 250 -12.46 -14.05 1.09
CA LYS A 250 -12.65 -13.85 2.52
C LYS A 250 -11.43 -13.12 3.07
N GLN A 251 -11.67 -12.00 3.73
CA GLN A 251 -10.65 -11.22 4.43
C GLN A 251 -10.01 -12.05 5.56
N TYR A 252 -8.75 -11.77 5.87
CA TYR A 252 -7.99 -12.42 6.94
C TYR A 252 -8.60 -12.12 8.31
N GLY A 253 -8.92 -10.85 8.53
CA GLY A 253 -9.64 -10.34 9.68
C GLY A 253 -8.78 -10.16 10.93
N LEU A 254 -9.22 -9.23 11.77
CA LEU A 254 -8.57 -8.89 13.03
C LEU A 254 -8.51 -10.06 14.02
N GLU A 255 -9.52 -10.94 14.02
CA GLU A 255 -9.59 -12.09 14.93
C GLU A 255 -8.40 -13.04 14.73
N ARG A 256 -8.01 -13.33 13.48
CA ARG A 256 -6.85 -14.18 13.17
C ARG A 256 -5.54 -13.52 13.59
N LEU A 257 -5.39 -12.22 13.33
CA LEU A 257 -4.23 -11.44 13.76
C LEU A 257 -4.05 -11.55 15.28
N CYS A 258 -5.13 -11.30 16.03
CA CYS A 258 -5.16 -11.42 17.49
C CYS A 258 -4.81 -12.84 17.97
N ASP A 259 -5.37 -13.86 17.32
CA ASP A 259 -5.13 -15.27 17.66
C ASP A 259 -3.67 -15.68 17.49
N VAL A 260 -3.05 -15.30 16.37
CA VAL A 260 -1.64 -15.60 16.10
C VAL A 260 -0.75 -14.87 17.09
N ALA A 261 -1.00 -13.59 17.34
CA ALA A 261 -0.27 -12.81 18.32
C ALA A 261 -0.38 -13.40 19.73
N SER A 262 -1.61 -13.75 20.14
CA SER A 262 -1.90 -14.40 21.41
C SER A 262 -1.13 -15.70 21.59
N ARG A 263 -1.11 -16.59 20.59
CA ARG A 263 -0.40 -17.89 20.69
C ARG A 263 1.13 -17.75 20.74
N ASN A 264 1.67 -16.65 20.24
CA ASN A 264 3.10 -16.40 20.14
C ASN A 264 3.63 -15.43 21.20
N TRP A 265 2.82 -15.03 22.19
CA TRP A 265 3.16 -13.98 23.17
C TRP A 265 4.52 -14.15 23.89
N GLN A 266 4.97 -15.40 24.07
CA GLN A 266 6.23 -15.71 24.74
C GLN A 266 7.47 -15.46 23.87
N ARG A 267 7.32 -15.38 22.55
CA ARG A 267 8.44 -15.27 21.61
C ARG A 267 8.96 -13.83 21.50
N SER A 268 10.09 -13.64 20.82
CA SER A 268 10.63 -12.29 20.57
C SER A 268 9.70 -11.46 19.68
N ALA A 269 9.86 -10.13 19.67
CA ALA A 269 9.09 -9.27 18.76
C ALA A 269 9.26 -9.69 17.28
N GLU A 270 10.47 -10.08 16.90
CA GLU A 270 10.80 -10.54 15.54
C GLU A 270 10.10 -11.86 15.19
N ASP A 271 10.09 -12.82 16.12
CA ASP A 271 9.40 -14.11 15.91
C ASP A 271 7.87 -13.95 15.86
N ILE A 272 7.31 -13.01 16.63
CA ILE A 272 5.87 -12.70 16.59
C ILE A 272 5.52 -12.08 15.24
N LYS A 273 6.30 -11.09 14.80
CA LYS A 273 6.16 -10.47 13.48
C LYS A 273 6.20 -11.53 12.38
N GLN A 274 7.21 -12.39 12.37
CA GLN A 274 7.35 -13.43 11.35
C GLN A 274 6.19 -14.42 11.39
N ALA A 275 5.73 -14.83 12.58
CA ALA A 275 4.58 -15.71 12.70
C ALA A 275 3.28 -15.10 12.13
N ILE A 276 3.08 -13.80 12.30
CA ILE A 276 1.93 -13.07 11.72
C ILE A 276 2.08 -13.00 10.20
N VAL A 277 3.23 -12.57 9.69
CA VAL A 277 3.50 -12.43 8.25
C VAL A 277 3.33 -13.77 7.54
N ASP A 278 3.93 -14.85 8.07
CA ASP A 278 3.81 -16.20 7.50
C ASP A 278 2.34 -16.66 7.47
N ASN A 279 1.56 -16.34 8.52
CA ASN A 279 0.16 -16.74 8.58
C ASN A 279 -0.71 -16.01 7.55
N VAL A 280 -0.48 -14.70 7.38
CA VAL A 280 -1.17 -13.88 6.37
C VAL A 280 -0.79 -14.36 4.97
N GLN A 281 0.50 -14.55 4.68
CA GLN A 281 0.95 -15.06 3.38
C GLN A 281 0.38 -16.45 3.07
N GLN A 282 0.36 -17.35 4.05
CA GLN A 282 -0.27 -18.67 3.89
C GLN A 282 -1.78 -18.56 3.62
N TYR A 283 -2.45 -17.57 4.22
CA TYR A 283 -3.89 -17.36 4.04
C TYR A 283 -4.24 -16.82 2.65
N ILE A 284 -3.47 -15.84 2.16
CA ILE A 284 -3.62 -15.24 0.82
C ILE A 284 -3.28 -16.26 -0.27
N GLY A 285 -2.25 -17.09 -0.06
CA GLY A 285 -1.77 -18.05 -1.05
C GLY A 285 -1.13 -17.35 -2.26
N GLU A 286 -1.62 -17.64 -3.47
CA GLU A 286 -1.12 -17.05 -4.72
C GLU A 286 -1.90 -15.79 -5.15
N GLN A 287 -2.77 -15.24 -4.29
CA GLN A 287 -3.53 -14.02 -4.61
C GLN A 287 -2.64 -12.78 -4.66
N LYS A 288 -3.06 -11.79 -5.46
CA LYS A 288 -2.41 -10.47 -5.49
C LYS A 288 -2.67 -9.78 -4.15
N ILE A 289 -1.66 -9.11 -3.63
CA ILE A 289 -1.81 -8.14 -2.55
C ILE A 289 -2.45 -6.89 -3.15
N PHE A 290 -3.56 -6.46 -2.57
CA PHE A 290 -4.35 -5.33 -3.05
C PHE A 290 -4.04 -4.02 -2.33
N ASP A 291 -3.57 -4.10 -1.09
CA ASP A 291 -3.16 -2.95 -0.30
C ASP A 291 -1.85 -3.19 0.47
N ASP A 292 -1.20 -2.10 0.87
CA ASP A 292 0.08 -2.15 1.55
C ASP A 292 -0.07 -2.84 2.92
N MET A 293 0.85 -3.75 3.23
CA MET A 293 0.86 -4.45 4.50
C MET A 293 1.95 -3.89 5.40
N THR A 294 1.57 -3.14 6.43
CA THR A 294 2.48 -2.64 7.45
C THR A 294 2.14 -3.23 8.81
N LEU A 295 3.19 -3.62 9.54
CA LEU A 295 3.10 -4.25 10.86
C LEU A 295 4.26 -3.78 11.72
N LEU A 296 3.96 -3.30 12.93
CA LEU A 296 4.95 -2.94 13.93
C LEU A 296 4.64 -3.68 15.24
N ILE A 297 5.59 -4.50 15.68
CA ILE A 297 5.55 -5.22 16.94
C ILE A 297 6.47 -4.54 17.94
N ILE A 298 5.95 -4.17 19.10
CA ILE A 298 6.71 -3.58 20.21
C ILE A 298 6.49 -4.45 21.44
N LYS A 299 7.53 -5.09 21.95
CA LYS A 299 7.46 -5.92 23.15
C LYS A 299 8.29 -5.32 24.28
N ARG A 300 7.69 -5.20 25.46
CA ARG A 300 8.42 -4.79 26.66
C ARG A 300 9.29 -5.94 27.17
N LYS A 301 10.58 -5.67 27.38
CA LYS A 301 11.52 -6.63 27.96
C LYS A 301 11.23 -6.92 29.43
#